data_AF-A0A641MEG2-F1
#
_entry.id   AF-A0A641MEG2-F1
#
_cell.length_a   1.000
_cell.length_b   1.000
_cell.length_c   1.000
_cell.angle_alpha   90.00
_cell.angle_beta   90.00
_cell.angle_gamma   90.00
#
_symmetry.space_group_name_H-M   'P 1'
#
loop_
_entity.id
_entity.type
_entity.pdbx_description
1 polymer ?
#
loop_
_entity_poly.entity_id
_entity_poly.type
_entity_poly.pdbx_seq_one_letter_code
_entity_poly.pdbx_strand_id
1 'polypeptide(L)'
;VVDSRKRNTILNKFKQIANIENKADSIYLSYQAFETLAKEEANNSITQLEILELKEKLHCNDLWDISRCLANVVFFLYEDKQVRQYKERGFIDIWSEMYLGLLNRYDEFGFFTKENFHVKLDSKENFDTNFNSNWYYYYV
;
A
#
# COMPACT_ATOMS: atom_id res chain seq x y z
N VAL A 1 -5.30 -12.75 11.26
CA VAL A 1 -5.21 -14.19 10.91
C VAL A 1 -5.49 -14.29 9.42
N VAL A 2 -4.54 -14.77 8.62
CA VAL A 2 -4.73 -14.91 7.15
C VAL A 2 -5.91 -15.85 6.89
N ASP A 3 -6.85 -15.43 6.05
CA ASP A 3 -8.03 -16.21 5.65
C ASP A 3 -7.62 -17.60 5.14
N SER A 4 -8.16 -18.65 5.76
CA SER A 4 -7.85 -20.05 5.42
C SER A 4 -8.21 -20.40 3.98
N ARG A 5 -9.17 -19.72 3.35
CA ARG A 5 -9.53 -19.91 1.94
C ARG A 5 -8.45 -19.40 1.00
N LYS A 6 -7.91 -18.20 1.26
CA LYS A 6 -6.84 -17.61 0.46
C LYS A 6 -5.58 -18.46 0.56
N ARG A 7 -5.27 -18.92 1.78
CA ARG A 7 -4.18 -19.86 2.05
C ARG A 7 -4.27 -21.12 1.19
N ASN A 8 -5.44 -21.77 1.18
CA ASN A 8 -5.65 -23.00 0.42
C ASN A 8 -5.58 -22.79 -1.09
N THR A 9 -6.05 -21.64 -1.59
CA THR A 9 -6.01 -21.30 -3.02
C THR A 9 -4.56 -21.18 -3.51
N ILE A 10 -3.73 -20.43 -2.79
CA ILE A 10 -2.31 -20.26 -3.11
C ILE A 10 -1.56 -21.60 -3.05
N LEU A 11 -1.80 -22.40 -2.00
CA LEU A 11 -1.16 -23.71 -1.83
C LEU A 11 -1.50 -24.68 -2.98
N ASN A 12 -2.75 -24.72 -3.39
CA ASN A 12 -3.19 -25.59 -4.48
C ASN A 12 -2.56 -25.17 -5.81
N LYS A 13 -2.48 -23.86 -6.09
CA LYS A 13 -1.82 -23.36 -7.30
C LYS A 13 -0.33 -23.68 -7.31
N PHE A 14 0.35 -23.52 -6.18
CA PHE A 14 1.76 -23.89 -6.04
C PHE A 14 1.99 -25.39 -6.32
N LYS A 15 1.17 -26.28 -5.74
CA LYS A 15 1.27 -27.73 -5.98
C LYS A 15 1.13 -28.09 -7.46
N GLN A 16 0.19 -27.45 -8.17
CA GLN A 16 0.02 -27.63 -9.61
C GLN A 16 1.25 -27.19 -10.40
N ILE A 17 1.78 -26.00 -10.13
CA ILE A 17 2.96 -25.45 -10.85
C ILE A 17 4.20 -26.31 -10.61
N ALA A 18 4.41 -26.74 -9.36
CA ALA A 18 5.61 -27.47 -8.99
C ALA A 18 5.54 -28.98 -9.35
N ASN A 19 4.40 -29.47 -9.87
CA ASN A 19 4.15 -30.88 -10.18
C ASN A 19 4.45 -31.82 -8.99
N ILE A 20 4.12 -31.37 -7.77
CA ILE A 20 4.42 -32.09 -6.53
C ILE A 20 3.12 -32.75 -6.05
N GLU A 21 2.72 -33.85 -6.68
CA GLU A 21 1.49 -34.54 -6.30
C GLU A 21 1.63 -35.35 -4.99
N ASN A 22 2.85 -35.67 -4.53
CA ASN A 22 3.03 -36.64 -3.42
C ASN A 22 4.21 -36.38 -2.45
N LYS A 23 4.80 -35.17 -2.39
CA LYS A 23 5.83 -34.81 -1.37
C LYS A 23 5.39 -33.68 -0.42
N ALA A 24 4.08 -33.56 -0.19
CA ALA A 24 3.46 -32.44 0.51
C ALA A 24 3.89 -32.31 1.98
N ASP A 25 4.30 -33.39 2.65
CA ASP A 25 4.55 -33.40 4.09
C ASP A 25 5.81 -32.64 4.53
N SER A 26 6.66 -32.22 3.59
CA SER A 26 7.94 -31.54 3.86
C SER A 26 8.01 -30.09 3.37
N ILE A 27 6.95 -29.57 2.72
CA ILE A 27 6.96 -28.22 2.14
C ILE A 27 6.28 -27.25 3.10
N TYR A 28 7.08 -26.37 3.71
CA TYR A 28 6.59 -25.27 4.53
C TYR A 28 6.46 -24.00 3.68
N LEU A 29 5.23 -23.59 3.39
CA LEU A 29 4.96 -22.36 2.65
C LEU A 29 4.85 -21.17 3.62
N SER A 30 5.75 -20.20 3.51
CA SER A 30 5.66 -18.94 4.26
C SER A 30 4.72 -17.96 3.56
N TYR A 31 3.45 -17.95 3.99
CA TYR A 31 2.41 -17.09 3.40
C TYR A 31 2.64 -15.59 3.60
N GLN A 32 3.38 -15.19 4.64
CA GLN A 32 3.65 -13.79 4.92
C GLN A 32 4.48 -13.15 3.81
N ALA A 33 5.50 -13.86 3.30
CA ALA A 33 6.31 -13.37 2.18
C ALA A 33 5.46 -13.17 0.92
N PHE A 34 4.50 -14.06 0.66
CA PHE A 34 3.60 -13.95 -0.48
C PHE A 34 2.65 -12.75 -0.35
N GLU A 35 1.98 -12.58 0.80
CA GLU A 35 1.07 -11.46 1.02
C GLU A 35 1.79 -10.12 0.87
N THR A 36 3.00 -9.98 1.41
CA THR A 36 3.80 -8.76 1.27
C THR A 36 4.13 -8.46 -0.19
N LEU A 37 4.60 -9.46 -0.95
CA LEU A 37 4.94 -9.29 -2.36
C LEU A 37 3.71 -8.94 -3.20
N ALA A 38 2.57 -9.61 -2.97
CA ALA A 38 1.33 -9.32 -3.69
C ALA A 38 0.82 -7.89 -3.42
N LYS A 39 0.90 -7.42 -2.16
CA LYS A 39 0.53 -6.04 -1.82
C LYS A 39 1.48 -5.01 -2.46
N GLU A 40 2.78 -5.31 -2.50
CA GLU A 40 3.76 -4.47 -3.18
C GLU A 40 3.51 -4.42 -4.69
N GLU A 41 3.27 -5.57 -5.32
CA GLU A 41 2.98 -5.66 -6.75
C GLU A 41 1.71 -4.87 -7.13
N ALA A 42 0.64 -5.00 -6.34
CA ALA A 42 -0.58 -4.20 -6.54
C ALA A 42 -0.31 -2.70 -6.41
N ASN A 43 0.49 -2.26 -5.43
CA ASN A 43 0.83 -0.86 -5.24
C ASN A 43 1.72 -0.30 -6.36
N ASN A 44 2.67 -1.10 -6.83
CA ASN A 44 3.59 -0.76 -7.94
C ASN A 44 2.89 -0.76 -9.30
N SER A 45 1.81 -1.53 -9.46
CA SER A 45 1.01 -1.60 -10.69
C SER A 45 0.19 -0.34 -10.93
N ILE A 46 -0.08 0.47 -9.90
CA ILE A 46 -0.73 1.78 -10.07
C ILE A 46 0.20 2.69 -10.88
N THR A 47 -0.29 3.16 -12.02
CA THR A 47 0.48 3.99 -12.95
C THR A 47 0.65 5.41 -12.44
N GLN A 48 1.66 6.13 -12.96
CA GLN A 48 1.84 7.54 -12.63
C GLN A 48 0.64 8.40 -13.05
N LEU A 49 -0.01 8.06 -14.17
CA LEU A 49 -1.21 8.76 -14.64
C LEU A 49 -2.35 8.66 -13.61
N GLU A 50 -2.58 7.47 -13.05
CA GLU A 50 -3.64 7.26 -12.05
C GLU A 50 -3.33 7.99 -10.74
N ILE A 51 -2.06 8.13 -10.37
CA ILE A 51 -1.65 8.98 -9.25
C ILE A 51 -1.92 10.46 -9.54
N LEU A 52 -1.62 10.94 -10.75
CA LEU A 52 -1.92 12.31 -11.15
C LEU A 52 -3.42 12.59 -11.15
N GLU A 53 -4.23 11.69 -11.72
CA GLU A 53 -5.69 11.78 -11.69
C GLU A 53 -6.24 11.76 -10.26
N LEU A 54 -5.63 10.97 -9.36
CA LEU A 54 -5.98 10.99 -7.94
C LEU A 54 -5.66 12.35 -7.31
N LYS A 55 -4.48 12.93 -7.57
CA LYS A 55 -4.11 14.27 -7.08
C LYS A 55 -5.10 15.33 -7.55
N GLU A 56 -5.53 15.25 -8.81
CA GLU A 56 -6.57 16.14 -9.35
C GLU A 56 -7.91 15.96 -8.62
N LYS A 57 -8.38 14.72 -8.44
CA LYS A 57 -9.65 14.41 -7.75
C LYS A 57 -9.67 14.84 -6.27
N LEU A 58 -8.51 14.84 -5.61
CA LEU A 58 -8.40 15.27 -4.22
C LEU A 58 -8.62 16.78 -4.07
N HIS A 59 -8.40 17.57 -5.14
CA HIS A 59 -8.52 19.03 -5.15
C HIS A 59 -7.85 19.71 -3.95
N CYS A 60 -6.70 19.19 -3.52
CA CYS A 60 -6.01 19.62 -2.31
C CYS A 60 -4.74 20.40 -2.68
N ASN A 61 -4.79 21.73 -2.54
CA ASN A 61 -3.63 22.59 -2.82
C ASN A 61 -2.49 22.40 -1.82
N ASP A 62 -2.78 21.86 -0.64
CA ASP A 62 -1.77 21.57 0.39
C ASP A 62 -0.99 20.29 0.09
N LEU A 63 -1.47 19.44 -0.83
CA LEU A 63 -0.84 18.17 -1.20
C LEU A 63 0.39 18.43 -2.08
N TRP A 64 1.56 18.13 -1.54
CA TRP A 64 2.81 18.18 -2.26
C TRP A 64 3.00 16.92 -3.11
N ASP A 65 2.98 15.74 -2.49
CA ASP A 65 3.26 14.50 -3.20
C ASP A 65 2.53 13.27 -2.63
N ILE A 66 2.40 12.23 -3.46
CA ILE A 66 1.95 10.90 -3.04
C ILE A 66 3.11 9.94 -3.29
N SER A 67 3.84 9.64 -2.22
CA SER A 67 5.03 8.78 -2.30
C SER A 67 4.68 7.34 -1.95
N ARG A 68 5.22 6.41 -2.74
CA ARG A 68 4.93 4.98 -2.68
C ARG A 68 6.24 4.22 -2.50
N CYS A 69 6.25 3.29 -1.54
CA CYS A 69 7.38 2.41 -1.31
C CYS A 69 6.89 1.06 -0.78
N LEU A 70 7.23 -0.03 -1.49
CA LEU A 70 6.68 -1.36 -1.26
C LEU A 70 5.14 -1.31 -1.23
N ALA A 71 4.51 -1.92 -0.23
CA ALA A 71 3.06 -1.84 0.00
C ALA A 71 2.59 -0.55 0.71
N ASN A 72 3.49 0.37 1.06
CA ASN A 72 3.14 1.59 1.79
C ASN A 72 2.91 2.77 0.85
N VAL A 73 2.00 3.65 1.27
CA VAL A 73 1.75 4.94 0.63
C VAL A 73 1.67 6.04 1.68
N VAL A 74 2.31 7.16 1.38
CA VAL A 74 2.33 8.36 2.21
C VAL A 74 1.93 9.55 1.37
N PHE A 75 0.94 10.29 1.83
CA PHE A 75 0.52 11.54 1.22
C PHE A 75 1.22 12.66 1.98
N PHE A 76 2.05 13.40 1.27
CA PHE A 76 2.82 14.49 1.81
C PHE A 76 2.10 15.81 1.60
N LEU A 77 1.87 16.54 2.69
CA LEU A 77 1.48 17.94 2.66
C LEU A 77 2.73 18.82 2.70
N TYR A 78 2.61 20.13 2.47
CA TYR A 78 3.79 21.00 2.54
C TYR A 78 4.31 21.18 3.97
N GLU A 79 3.42 21.36 4.94
CA GLU A 79 3.76 21.75 6.31
C GLU A 79 3.19 20.81 7.38
N ASP A 80 3.88 20.69 8.51
CA ASP A 80 3.44 19.86 9.65
C ASP A 80 2.10 20.30 10.22
N LYS A 81 1.79 21.60 10.16
CA LYS A 81 0.51 22.14 10.63
C LYS A 81 -0.66 21.60 9.80
N GLN A 82 -0.47 21.42 8.49
CA GLN A 82 -1.49 20.87 7.60
C GLN A 82 -1.71 19.39 7.93
N VAL A 83 -0.64 18.62 8.18
CA VAL A 83 -0.76 17.21 8.59
C VAL A 83 -1.65 17.06 9.83
N ARG A 84 -1.45 17.89 10.85
CA ARG A 84 -2.29 17.88 12.06
C ARG A 84 -3.75 18.20 11.74
N GLN A 85 -3.99 19.29 11.01
CA GLN A 85 -5.35 19.73 10.65
C GLN A 85 -6.11 18.69 9.83
N TYR A 86 -5.46 18.04 8.86
CA TYR A 86 -6.09 17.04 8.00
C TYR A 86 -6.37 15.73 8.77
N LYS A 87 -5.50 15.34 9.69
CA LYS A 87 -5.76 14.20 10.61
C LYS A 87 -6.97 14.49 11.50
N GLU A 88 -7.02 15.66 12.14
CA GLU A 88 -8.13 16.06 13.02
C GLU A 88 -9.48 16.16 12.28
N ARG A 89 -9.46 16.55 11.01
CA ARG A 89 -10.67 16.65 10.16
C ARG A 89 -11.08 15.33 9.50
N GLY A 90 -10.36 14.24 9.73
CA GLY A 90 -10.71 12.92 9.20
C GLY A 90 -10.40 12.72 7.70
N PHE A 91 -9.56 13.57 7.10
CA PHE A 91 -9.20 13.40 5.67
C PHE A 91 -8.42 12.11 5.40
N ILE A 92 -7.75 11.57 6.42
CA ILE A 92 -7.03 10.30 6.30
C ILE A 92 -7.95 9.16 5.85
N ASP A 93 -9.18 9.10 6.34
CA ASP A 93 -10.13 8.04 5.99
C ASP A 93 -10.63 8.20 4.55
N ILE A 94 -10.96 9.44 4.17
CA ILE A 94 -11.40 9.79 2.81
C ILE A 94 -10.30 9.45 1.80
N TRP A 95 -9.06 9.85 2.07
CA TRP A 95 -7.93 9.61 1.17
C TRP A 95 -7.54 8.13 1.13
N SER A 96 -7.67 7.42 2.25
CA SER A 96 -7.52 5.97 2.30
C SER A 96 -8.53 5.26 1.41
N GLU A 97 -9.81 5.65 1.47
CA GLU A 97 -10.85 5.06 0.63
C GLU A 97 -10.61 5.32 -0.85
N MET A 98 -10.20 6.54 -1.22
CA MET A 98 -9.89 6.89 -2.61
C MET A 98 -8.69 6.08 -3.15
N TYR A 99 -7.62 5.96 -2.37
CA TYR A 99 -6.44 5.18 -2.77
C TYR A 99 -6.72 3.68 -2.79
N LEU A 100 -7.51 3.17 -1.83
CA LEU A 100 -7.95 1.78 -1.80
C LEU A 100 -8.73 1.41 -3.07
N GLY A 101 -9.53 2.33 -3.61
CA GLY A 101 -10.18 2.16 -4.90
C GLY A 101 -9.20 1.93 -6.06
N LEU A 102 -8.02 2.55 -6.02
CA LEU A 102 -6.96 2.28 -7.00
C LEU A 102 -6.33 0.90 -6.80
N LEU A 103 -5.97 0.57 -5.54
CA LEU A 103 -5.36 -0.71 -5.18
C LEU A 103 -6.25 -1.91 -5.56
N ASN A 104 -7.55 -1.83 -5.30
CA ASN A 104 -8.49 -2.91 -5.54
C ASN A 104 -8.60 -3.32 -7.03
N ARG A 105 -8.14 -2.49 -7.97
CA ARG A 105 -8.07 -2.85 -9.40
C ARG A 105 -6.91 -3.80 -9.73
N TYR A 106 -5.89 -3.83 -8.86
CA TYR A 106 -4.67 -4.63 -9.02
C TYR A 106 -4.50 -5.69 -7.92
N ASP A 107 -5.32 -5.64 -6.86
CA ASP A 107 -5.31 -6.60 -5.76
C ASP A 107 -6.01 -7.91 -6.14
N GLU A 108 -5.30 -8.79 -6.84
CA GLU A 108 -5.79 -10.11 -7.28
C GLU A 108 -6.38 -10.96 -6.14
N PHE A 109 -5.83 -10.81 -4.92
CA PHE A 109 -6.14 -11.67 -3.78
C PHE A 109 -7.05 -11.00 -2.74
N GLY A 110 -7.48 -9.75 -2.98
CA GLY A 110 -8.32 -8.97 -2.06
C GLY A 110 -7.69 -8.75 -0.70
N PHE A 111 -6.37 -8.59 -0.62
CA PHE A 111 -5.64 -8.36 0.62
C PHE A 111 -5.89 -6.98 1.24
N PHE A 112 -6.27 -5.97 0.45
CA PHE A 112 -6.61 -4.65 0.95
C PHE A 112 -8.10 -4.55 1.25
N THR A 113 -8.43 -4.11 2.46
CA THR A 113 -9.80 -3.85 2.90
C THR A 113 -9.87 -2.52 3.63
N LYS A 114 -11.08 -1.96 3.79
CA LYS A 114 -11.27 -0.70 4.52
C LYS A 114 -10.78 -0.78 5.97
N GLU A 115 -10.82 -1.97 6.55
CA GLU A 115 -10.44 -2.23 7.95
C GLU A 115 -8.93 -2.44 8.12
N ASN A 116 -8.19 -2.72 7.05
CA ASN A 116 -6.76 -3.09 7.14
C ASN A 116 -5.81 -2.17 6.36
N PHE A 117 -6.35 -1.21 5.60
CA PHE A 117 -5.58 -0.29 4.78
C PHE A 117 -5.87 1.16 5.16
N HIS A 118 -4.79 1.89 5.45
CA HIS A 118 -4.82 3.34 5.64
C HIS A 118 -3.60 3.99 5.02
N VAL A 119 -3.79 5.13 4.35
CA VAL A 119 -2.68 5.97 3.90
C VAL A 119 -2.03 6.63 5.11
N LYS A 120 -0.74 6.92 5.04
CA LYS A 120 -0.06 7.77 6.03
C LYS A 120 -0.09 9.22 5.55
N LEU A 121 -0.11 10.15 6.51
CA LEU A 121 0.07 11.58 6.25
C LEU A 121 1.36 12.06 6.90
N ASP A 122 2.17 12.75 6.12
CA ASP A 122 3.44 13.35 6.51
C ASP A 122 3.64 14.70 5.79
N SER A 123 4.72 15.42 6.06
CA SER A 123 4.98 16.73 5.47
C SER A 123 6.32 16.81 4.74
N LYS A 124 6.37 17.69 3.74
CA LYS A 124 7.61 18.09 3.09
C LYS A 124 8.56 18.75 4.08
N GLU A 125 8.05 19.56 5.00
CA GLU A 125 8.82 20.16 6.10
C GLU A 125 9.60 19.11 6.91
N ASN A 126 8.93 18.02 7.31
CA ASN A 126 9.54 16.89 8.01
C ASN A 126 10.55 16.16 7.10
N PHE A 127 10.17 15.88 5.85
CA PHE A 127 11.05 15.25 4.86
C PHE A 127 12.34 16.05 4.62
N ASP A 128 12.24 17.37 4.50
CA ASP A 128 13.37 18.26 4.26
C ASP A 128 14.26 18.35 5.51
N THR A 129 13.65 18.53 6.68
CA THR A 129 14.36 18.84 7.94
C THR A 129 14.99 17.61 8.58
N ASN A 130 14.25 16.50 8.64
CA ASN A 130 14.66 15.31 9.39
C ASN A 130 15.25 14.21 8.50
N PHE A 131 15.02 14.29 7.19
CA PHE A 131 15.46 13.26 6.23
C PHE A 131 16.31 13.82 5.09
N ASN A 132 16.78 15.07 5.18
CA ASN A 132 17.66 15.72 4.20
C ASN A 132 17.10 15.65 2.76
N SER A 133 15.77 15.74 2.61
CA SER A 133 15.10 15.60 1.32
C SER A 133 15.43 14.28 0.58
N ASN A 134 15.72 13.20 1.33
CA ASN A 134 16.18 11.93 0.77
C ASN A 134 15.21 10.78 1.08
N TRP A 135 14.64 10.19 0.02
CA TRP A 135 13.71 9.07 0.13
C TRP A 135 14.30 7.81 0.75
N TYR A 136 15.60 7.56 0.58
CA TYR A 136 16.28 6.44 1.24
C TYR A 136 16.26 6.63 2.76
N TYR A 137 16.62 7.81 3.27
CA TYR A 137 16.55 8.09 4.71
C TYR A 137 15.13 8.09 5.26
N TYR A 138 14.15 8.46 4.44
CA TYR A 138 12.74 8.45 4.86
C TYR A 138 12.17 7.03 5.03
N TYR A 139 12.54 6.11 4.14
CA TYR A 139 11.95 4.76 4.12
C TYR A 139 12.77 3.68 4.83
N VAL A 140 14.04 3.94 5.15
CA VAL A 140 14.99 2.99 5.78
C VAL A 140 15.32 3.43 7.19
#